data_AF-A0ABD3EZ47-F1
#
_entry.id   AF-A0ABD3EZ47-F1
#
_cell.length_a   1.000
_cell.length_b   1.000
_cell.length_c   1.000
_cell.angle_alpha   90.00
_cell.angle_beta   90.00
_cell.angle_gamma   90.00
#
_symmetry.space_group_name_H-M   'P 1'
#
loop_
_entity.id
_entity.type
_entity.pdbx_description
1 polymer ?
#
loop_
_entity_poly.entity_id
_entity_poly.type
_entity_poly.pdbx_seq_one_letter_code
_entity_poly.pdbx_strand_id
1 'polypeptide(L)'
;MYKAPLLSVVRSLLPPDTVWPNDQYDIRLKDGKTVLMLVVRVSDPQLAVKLIDFVCPYTANFWARDSFGRHVIMDACSFGVHPSVLQHLIKWARRRYSPKMIVPMSRQDAQGLDAVELAIQGGHGALAFYLLGQRDPASRDYLLCVHYPLKVLELAIETGNETCARAVIANKRVVNHLQPGKTERLNLIARWTQRQTPVKRLFNVFTCVGVALHYKMPDIVRVIYDLNPEETRQAVWYAIYKSRAQSFGQLMVSPATKHIANSYLLDRIWSQLSVILLIRSWEVLARHERTCSLRERIRRHRQYRRRDWVAIAANPWTTLSSDVFSIVVSFLLPSEAKEAGKMAFLVEY
;
A
#
# COMPACT_ATOMS: atom_id res chain seq x y z
N MET A 1 -8.49 -38.84 10.47
CA MET A 1 -7.81 -39.61 9.40
C MET A 1 -6.73 -40.42 10.07
N TYR A 2 -6.71 -41.75 9.86
CA TYR A 2 -5.75 -42.66 10.51
C TYR A 2 -4.32 -42.44 9.96
N LYS A 3 -3.29 -42.85 10.71
CA LYS A 3 -1.87 -42.64 10.35
C LYS A 3 -1.47 -43.26 9.00
N ALA A 4 -2.01 -44.44 8.66
CA ALA A 4 -1.66 -45.17 7.44
C ALA A 4 -2.05 -44.43 6.13
N PRO A 5 -3.27 -43.87 5.99
CA PRO A 5 -3.63 -43.02 4.86
C PRO A 5 -2.73 -41.80 4.66
N LEU A 6 -2.38 -41.08 5.74
CA LEU A 6 -1.50 -39.91 5.65
C LEU A 6 -0.09 -40.32 5.22
N LEU A 7 0.43 -41.43 5.74
CA LEU A 7 1.72 -41.98 5.33
C LEU A 7 1.75 -42.37 3.85
N SER A 8 0.67 -42.99 3.34
CA SER A 8 0.54 -43.33 1.93
C SER A 8 0.59 -42.08 1.04
N VAL A 9 -0.10 -41.01 1.42
CA VAL A 9 -0.04 -39.74 0.71
C VAL A 9 1.38 -39.16 0.74
N VAL A 10 2.04 -39.12 1.90
CA VAL A 10 3.43 -38.63 1.97
C VAL A 10 4.35 -39.46 1.07
N ARG A 11 4.27 -40.79 1.11
CA ARG A 11 5.09 -41.66 0.25
C ARG A 11 4.83 -41.44 -1.24
N SER A 12 3.59 -41.13 -1.64
CA SER A 12 3.26 -40.79 -3.02
C SER A 12 3.91 -39.48 -3.52
N LEU A 13 4.31 -38.60 -2.59
CA LEU A 13 5.00 -37.34 -2.91
C LEU A 13 6.53 -37.50 -2.95
N LEU A 14 7.06 -38.61 -2.46
CA LEU A 14 8.49 -38.87 -2.35
C LEU A 14 8.98 -39.72 -3.54
N PRO A 15 10.28 -39.64 -3.90
CA PRO A 15 10.88 -40.58 -4.83
C PRO A 15 10.66 -42.05 -4.37
N PRO A 16 10.44 -43.01 -5.28
CA PRO A 16 10.03 -44.38 -4.95
C PRO A 16 10.96 -45.09 -3.95
N ASP A 17 12.26 -44.81 -4.00
CA ASP A 17 13.28 -45.43 -3.16
C ASP A 17 13.44 -44.75 -1.79
N THR A 18 12.62 -43.72 -1.51
CA THR A 18 12.72 -42.94 -0.27
C THR A 18 12.02 -43.65 0.88
N VAL A 19 12.81 -44.14 1.83
CA VAL A 19 12.29 -44.76 3.05
C VAL A 19 12.03 -43.68 4.11
N TRP A 20 10.76 -43.30 4.29
CA TRP A 20 10.31 -42.35 5.31
C TRP A 20 9.05 -42.86 6.05
N PRO A 21 8.90 -42.59 7.36
CA PRO A 21 9.89 -42.07 8.30
C PRO A 21 10.66 -43.23 8.97
N ASN A 22 11.98 -43.29 8.82
CA ASN A 22 12.82 -44.12 9.69
C ASN A 22 13.57 -43.19 10.64
N ASP A 23 13.61 -43.55 11.92
CA ASP A 23 13.90 -42.62 13.01
C ASP A 23 15.24 -41.84 12.82
N GLN A 24 15.11 -40.52 13.01
CA GLN A 24 16.13 -39.52 13.42
C GLN A 24 16.67 -38.47 12.44
N TYR A 25 16.35 -38.47 11.13
CA TYR A 25 16.90 -37.41 10.26
C TYR A 25 15.92 -36.81 9.24
N ASP A 26 16.04 -35.50 9.03
CA ASP A 26 15.40 -34.79 7.92
C ASP A 26 15.93 -35.37 6.60
N ILE A 27 15.09 -36.11 5.89
CA ILE A 27 15.43 -36.54 4.54
C ILE A 27 15.61 -35.30 3.67
N ARG A 28 16.80 -35.16 3.09
CA ARG A 28 17.11 -34.18 2.06
C ARG A 28 16.87 -34.82 0.71
N LEU A 29 15.82 -34.35 0.06
CA LEU A 29 15.45 -34.76 -1.28
C LEU A 29 16.30 -34.01 -2.31
N LYS A 30 16.06 -34.30 -3.59
CA LYS A 30 16.65 -33.55 -4.70
C LYS A 30 16.48 -32.03 -4.47
N ASP A 31 17.52 -31.28 -4.80
CA ASP A 31 17.62 -29.82 -4.58
C ASP A 31 17.58 -29.42 -3.09
N GLY A 32 17.89 -30.33 -2.17
CA GLY A 32 17.93 -30.06 -0.73
C GLY A 32 16.55 -29.87 -0.09
N LYS A 33 15.47 -30.13 -0.82
CA LYS A 33 14.08 -30.01 -0.32
C LYS A 33 13.84 -30.95 0.85
N THR A 34 12.98 -30.53 1.78
CA THR A 34 12.52 -31.38 2.89
C THR A 34 11.14 -31.97 2.59
N VAL A 35 10.79 -33.05 3.28
CA VAL A 35 9.43 -33.63 3.22
C VAL A 35 8.37 -32.58 3.57
N LEU A 36 8.67 -31.71 4.54
CA LEU A 36 7.79 -30.63 4.95
C LEU A 36 7.52 -29.64 3.80
N MET A 37 8.54 -29.29 2.99
CA MET A 37 8.36 -28.44 1.80
C MET A 37 7.49 -29.07 0.72
N LEU A 38 7.42 -30.40 0.64
CA LEU A 38 6.54 -31.07 -0.32
C LEU A 38 5.09 -31.07 0.14
N VAL A 39 4.83 -31.43 1.40
CA VAL A 39 3.45 -31.56 1.89
C VAL A 39 2.72 -30.22 2.00
N VAL A 40 3.43 -29.12 2.19
CA VAL A 40 2.82 -27.78 2.24
C VAL A 40 2.29 -27.32 0.88
N ARG A 41 2.76 -27.93 -0.22
CA ARG A 41 2.33 -27.61 -1.60
C ARG A 41 1.15 -28.44 -2.07
N VAL A 42 0.65 -29.36 -1.24
CA VAL A 42 -0.54 -30.15 -1.59
C VAL A 42 -1.71 -29.22 -1.84
N SER A 43 -2.37 -29.40 -2.99
CA SER A 43 -3.38 -28.46 -3.50
C SER A 43 -4.61 -28.34 -2.59
N ASP A 44 -5.01 -29.42 -1.91
CA ASP A 44 -6.06 -29.40 -0.89
C ASP A 44 -5.50 -28.80 0.42
N PRO A 45 -5.94 -27.59 0.83
CA PRO A 45 -5.43 -26.94 2.04
C PRO A 45 -5.72 -27.72 3.32
N GLN A 46 -6.84 -28.46 3.38
CA GLN A 46 -7.23 -29.23 4.56
C GLN A 46 -6.37 -30.48 4.69
N LEU A 47 -6.07 -31.14 3.58
CA LEU A 47 -5.12 -32.24 3.54
C LEU A 47 -3.70 -31.76 3.87
N ALA A 48 -3.26 -30.64 3.29
CA ALA A 48 -1.96 -30.05 3.58
C ALA A 48 -1.77 -29.78 5.08
N VAL A 49 -2.78 -29.19 5.75
CA VAL A 49 -2.75 -28.98 7.22
C VAL A 49 -2.61 -30.30 7.99
N LYS A 50 -3.38 -31.34 7.63
CA LYS A 50 -3.27 -32.67 8.27
C LYS A 50 -1.90 -33.30 8.04
N LEU A 51 -1.33 -33.14 6.86
CA LEU A 51 0.01 -33.65 6.54
C LEU A 51 1.10 -32.89 7.27
N ILE A 52 0.96 -31.57 7.46
CA ILE A 52 1.88 -30.78 8.30
C ILE A 52 1.88 -31.32 9.73
N ASP A 53 0.71 -31.53 10.34
CA ASP A 53 0.62 -32.09 11.69
C ASP A 53 1.23 -33.49 11.80
N PHE A 54 1.15 -34.27 10.72
CA PHE A 54 1.73 -35.60 10.65
C PHE A 54 3.25 -35.58 10.44
N VAL A 55 3.79 -34.68 9.60
CA VAL A 55 5.21 -34.62 9.22
C VAL A 55 6.05 -33.82 10.21
N CYS A 56 5.52 -32.73 10.78
CA CYS A 56 6.28 -31.84 11.66
C CYS A 56 6.91 -32.53 12.89
N PRO A 57 6.29 -33.53 13.55
CA PRO A 57 6.93 -34.28 14.63
C PRO A 57 8.23 -34.97 14.22
N TYR A 58 8.34 -35.38 12.95
CA TYR A 58 9.51 -36.02 12.34
C TYR A 58 10.48 -35.02 11.71
N THR A 59 10.20 -33.72 11.77
CA THR A 59 11.07 -32.67 11.22
C THR A 59 12.10 -32.27 12.27
N ALA A 60 13.38 -32.53 12.02
CA ALA A 60 14.46 -32.17 12.94
C ALA A 60 14.74 -30.67 12.90
N ASN A 61 14.85 -30.09 11.71
CA ASN A 61 15.12 -28.69 11.46
C ASN A 61 14.04 -28.04 10.58
N PHE A 62 13.06 -27.38 11.22
CA PHE A 62 12.01 -26.63 10.52
C PHE A 62 12.55 -25.52 9.61
N TRP A 63 13.71 -24.94 9.97
CA TRP A 63 14.36 -23.86 9.22
C TRP A 63 15.41 -24.37 8.21
N ALA A 64 15.41 -25.68 7.93
CA ALA A 64 16.18 -26.29 6.86
C ALA A 64 15.94 -25.56 5.54
N ARG A 65 17.04 -25.23 4.85
CA ARG A 65 17.03 -24.53 3.57
C ARG A 65 17.28 -25.49 2.41
N ASP A 66 16.58 -25.27 1.30
CA ASP A 66 16.82 -25.94 0.03
C ASP A 66 18.05 -25.34 -0.70
N SER A 67 18.34 -25.83 -1.90
CA SER A 67 19.45 -25.33 -2.74
C SER A 67 19.29 -23.88 -3.17
N PHE A 68 18.07 -23.34 -3.14
CA PHE A 68 17.79 -21.92 -3.38
C PHE A 68 17.92 -21.09 -2.12
N GLY A 69 18.26 -21.67 -0.96
CA GLY A 69 18.37 -20.96 0.31
C GLY A 69 17.02 -20.68 0.99
N ARG A 70 15.93 -21.28 0.52
CA ARG A 70 14.56 -21.06 1.03
C ARG A 70 14.25 -22.06 2.13
N HIS A 71 13.67 -21.60 3.23
CA HIS A 71 13.05 -22.49 4.23
C HIS A 71 11.57 -22.74 3.90
N VAL A 72 10.91 -23.66 4.62
CA VAL A 72 9.53 -24.09 4.33
C VAL A 72 8.53 -22.94 4.14
N ILE A 73 8.58 -21.89 4.97
CA ILE A 73 7.69 -20.73 4.82
C ILE A 73 8.00 -19.91 3.55
N MET A 74 9.27 -19.70 3.20
CA MET A 74 9.65 -19.02 1.95
C MET A 74 9.21 -19.82 0.74
N ASP A 75 9.39 -21.13 0.81
CA ASP A 75 8.96 -22.05 -0.24
C ASP A 75 7.43 -22.00 -0.42
N ALA A 76 6.68 -22.09 0.67
CA ALA A 76 5.23 -21.92 0.67
C ALA A 76 4.77 -20.58 0.07
N CYS A 77 5.50 -19.50 0.34
CA CYS A 77 5.23 -18.18 -0.21
C CYS A 77 5.55 -18.08 -1.71
N SER A 78 6.66 -18.65 -2.15
CA SER A 78 7.05 -18.70 -3.57
C SER A 78 6.04 -19.49 -4.42
N PHE A 79 5.50 -20.59 -3.88
CA PHE A 79 4.51 -21.43 -4.58
C PHE A 79 3.06 -20.99 -4.41
N GLY A 80 2.77 -19.97 -3.58
CA GLY A 80 1.41 -19.46 -3.43
C GLY A 80 0.45 -20.41 -2.74
N VAL A 81 0.90 -21.07 -1.66
CA VAL A 81 0.02 -21.97 -0.89
C VAL A 81 -1.19 -21.23 -0.32
N HIS A 82 -2.23 -21.95 0.07
CA HIS A 82 -3.39 -21.32 0.70
C HIS A 82 -3.03 -20.67 2.06
N PRO A 83 -3.56 -19.49 2.41
CA PRO A 83 -3.22 -18.78 3.66
C PRO A 83 -3.40 -19.60 4.94
N SER A 84 -4.36 -20.53 4.98
CA SER A 84 -4.56 -21.43 6.13
C SER A 84 -3.38 -22.37 6.36
N VAL A 85 -2.70 -22.81 5.28
CA VAL A 85 -1.52 -23.68 5.35
C VAL A 85 -0.34 -22.88 5.92
N LEU A 86 -0.13 -21.66 5.42
CA LEU A 86 0.90 -20.74 5.94
C LEU A 86 0.64 -20.38 7.41
N GLN A 87 -0.61 -20.10 7.78
CA GLN A 87 -1.00 -19.85 9.16
C GLN A 87 -0.67 -21.03 10.07
N HIS A 88 -0.95 -22.26 9.61
CA HIS A 88 -0.68 -23.46 10.37
C HIS A 88 0.82 -23.70 10.55
N LEU A 89 1.63 -23.50 9.50
CA LEU A 89 3.10 -23.55 9.57
C LEU A 89 3.65 -22.56 10.60
N ILE A 90 3.19 -21.31 10.57
CA ILE A 90 3.62 -20.28 11.51
C ILE A 90 3.20 -20.66 12.94
N LYS A 91 1.98 -21.18 13.14
CA LYS A 91 1.52 -21.66 14.45
C LYS A 91 2.45 -22.76 14.99
N TRP A 92 2.85 -23.69 14.12
CA TRP A 92 3.76 -24.78 14.47
C TRP A 92 5.16 -24.26 14.83
N ALA A 93 5.71 -23.38 14.00
CA ALA A 93 7.02 -22.75 14.22
C ALA A 93 7.06 -22.00 15.56
N ARG A 94 6.02 -21.21 15.88
CA ARG A 94 5.89 -20.49 17.16
C ARG A 94 5.89 -21.42 18.35
N ARG A 95 5.17 -22.54 18.26
CA ARG A 95 5.02 -23.50 19.36
C ARG A 95 6.34 -24.17 19.72
N ARG A 96 7.19 -24.47 18.74
CA ARG A 96 8.38 -25.32 18.95
C ARG A 96 9.72 -24.60 19.00
N TYR A 97 9.89 -23.47 18.30
CA TYR A 97 11.21 -22.86 18.06
C TYR A 97 11.41 -21.48 18.68
N SER A 98 10.68 -21.17 19.76
CA SER A 98 10.69 -19.88 20.47
C SER A 98 9.97 -18.74 19.73
N PRO A 99 9.42 -17.76 20.46
CA PRO A 99 8.80 -16.58 19.88
C PRO A 99 9.68 -15.74 18.92
N LYS A 100 11.02 -15.84 18.95
CA LYS A 100 11.93 -15.02 18.13
C LYS A 100 11.98 -15.44 16.64
N MET A 101 10.82 -15.56 16.00
CA MET A 101 10.69 -15.91 14.57
C MET A 101 11.24 -14.86 13.62
N ILE A 102 11.45 -13.62 14.07
CA ILE A 102 11.90 -12.54 13.19
C ILE A 102 13.26 -12.83 12.54
N VAL A 103 14.20 -13.43 13.28
CA VAL A 103 15.56 -13.71 12.79
C VAL A 103 15.55 -14.69 11.63
N PRO A 104 14.91 -15.89 11.72
CA PRO A 104 14.84 -16.77 10.56
C PRO A 104 14.00 -16.18 9.42
N MET A 105 12.91 -15.45 9.73
CA MET A 105 12.03 -14.83 8.72
C MET A 105 12.68 -13.68 7.96
N SER A 106 13.69 -13.02 8.54
CA SER A 106 14.42 -11.92 7.89
C SER A 106 15.57 -12.40 7.00
N ARG A 107 15.87 -13.70 6.99
CA ARG A 107 16.94 -14.23 6.15
C ARG A 107 16.46 -14.37 4.72
N GLN A 108 17.30 -13.93 3.79
CA GLN A 108 17.04 -13.99 2.36
C GLN A 108 17.43 -15.35 1.76
N ASP A 109 16.91 -15.62 0.58
CA ASP A 109 17.28 -16.75 -0.27
C ASP A 109 18.51 -16.41 -1.12
N ALA A 110 18.85 -17.29 -2.07
CA ALA A 110 19.98 -17.10 -2.97
C ALA A 110 19.81 -15.89 -3.91
N GLN A 111 18.58 -15.42 -4.14
CA GLN A 111 18.28 -14.22 -4.93
C GLN A 111 18.24 -12.94 -4.08
N GLY A 112 18.48 -13.03 -2.76
CA GLY A 112 18.36 -11.89 -1.87
C GLY A 112 16.92 -11.53 -1.51
N LEU A 113 15.96 -12.44 -1.69
CA LEU A 113 14.54 -12.23 -1.41
C LEU A 113 14.14 -12.90 -0.11
N ASP A 114 13.32 -12.23 0.69
CA ASP A 114 12.69 -12.85 1.86
C ASP A 114 11.30 -13.43 1.56
N ALA A 115 10.64 -14.01 2.58
CA ALA A 115 9.33 -14.66 2.40
C ALA A 115 8.24 -13.70 1.88
N VAL A 116 8.29 -12.42 2.26
CA VAL A 116 7.30 -11.42 1.82
C VAL A 116 7.57 -11.02 0.37
N GLU A 117 8.84 -10.76 0.04
CA GLU A 117 9.27 -10.43 -1.32
C GLU A 117 8.97 -11.57 -2.29
N LEU A 118 9.18 -12.83 -1.88
CA LEU A 118 8.80 -14.02 -2.66
C LEU A 118 7.29 -14.15 -2.87
N ALA A 119 6.48 -13.89 -1.84
CA ALA A 119 5.02 -13.88 -1.98
C ALA A 119 4.56 -12.81 -2.98
N ILE A 120 5.16 -11.61 -2.90
CA ILE A 120 4.84 -10.50 -3.80
C ILE A 120 5.23 -10.83 -5.23
N GLN A 121 6.47 -11.29 -5.45
CA GLN A 121 6.98 -11.61 -6.79
C GLN A 121 6.16 -12.72 -7.45
N GLY A 122 5.65 -13.68 -6.67
CA GLY A 122 4.73 -14.71 -7.16
C GLY A 122 3.30 -14.23 -7.41
N GLY A 123 2.96 -12.98 -7.09
CA GLY A 123 1.60 -12.43 -7.20
C GLY A 123 0.66 -12.86 -6.06
N HIS A 124 1.19 -13.44 -4.98
CA HIS A 124 0.44 -14.04 -3.88
C HIS A 124 0.12 -13.02 -2.79
N GLY A 125 -0.64 -11.97 -3.16
CA GLY A 125 -0.93 -10.84 -2.28
C GLY A 125 -1.61 -11.21 -0.96
N ALA A 126 -2.41 -12.28 -0.93
CA ALA A 126 -3.03 -12.79 0.30
C ALA A 126 -2.00 -13.31 1.32
N LEU A 127 -0.90 -13.90 0.84
CA LEU A 127 0.21 -14.36 1.70
C LEU A 127 1.05 -13.19 2.18
N ALA A 128 1.35 -12.22 1.30
CA ALA A 128 2.03 -10.99 1.68
C ALA A 128 1.21 -10.21 2.74
N PHE A 129 -0.10 -10.10 2.55
CA PHE A 129 -1.05 -9.54 3.52
C PHE A 129 -0.99 -10.28 4.86
N TYR A 130 -0.93 -11.62 4.84
CA TYR A 130 -0.86 -12.43 6.06
C TYR A 130 0.48 -12.24 6.81
N LEU A 131 1.61 -12.24 6.08
CA LEU A 131 2.94 -12.06 6.66
C LEU A 131 3.19 -10.66 7.22
N LEU A 132 2.62 -9.63 6.60
CA LEU A 132 2.55 -8.28 7.16
C LEU A 132 1.89 -8.28 8.56
N GLY A 133 1.02 -9.25 8.83
CA GLY A 133 0.31 -9.42 10.08
C GLY A 133 -0.86 -8.44 10.23
N GLN A 134 -1.79 -8.78 11.12
CA GLN A 134 -2.99 -7.98 11.41
C GLN A 134 -2.91 -7.19 12.73
N ARG A 135 -1.72 -7.08 13.33
CA ARG A 135 -1.57 -6.63 14.72
C ARG A 135 -1.83 -5.16 14.95
N ASP A 136 -2.47 -4.92 16.09
CA ASP A 136 -2.57 -3.65 16.80
C ASP A 136 -1.18 -3.29 17.38
N PRO A 137 -0.66 -2.07 17.18
CA PRO A 137 0.63 -1.62 17.71
C PRO A 137 0.84 -1.80 19.22
N ALA A 138 -0.23 -2.03 20.02
CA ALA A 138 -0.15 -2.21 21.46
C ALA A 138 0.36 -3.59 21.94
N SER A 139 0.52 -4.56 21.04
CA SER A 139 0.73 -5.96 21.42
C SER A 139 2.16 -6.43 21.11
N ARG A 140 2.86 -7.01 22.11
CA ARG A 140 4.29 -7.45 22.04
C ARG A 140 4.56 -8.77 21.28
N ASP A 141 3.69 -9.14 20.35
CA ASP A 141 3.87 -10.18 19.32
C ASP A 141 5.02 -9.89 18.36
N TYR A 142 5.99 -10.79 18.36
CA TYR A 142 7.10 -10.96 17.44
C TYR A 142 6.69 -10.80 15.96
N LEU A 143 7.29 -9.79 15.32
CA LEU A 143 7.10 -9.44 13.92
C LEU A 143 7.56 -10.58 12.99
N LEU A 144 6.69 -11.00 12.06
CA LEU A 144 7.03 -11.95 10.99
C LEU A 144 7.65 -11.26 9.76
N CYS A 145 7.42 -9.95 9.62
CA CYS A 145 7.86 -9.13 8.52
C CYS A 145 8.71 -8.00 9.07
N VAL A 146 9.95 -7.91 8.59
CA VAL A 146 10.88 -6.81 8.91
C VAL A 146 10.58 -5.58 8.07
N HIS A 147 10.02 -5.77 6.88
CA HIS A 147 9.70 -4.66 5.99
C HIS A 147 8.66 -3.72 6.59
N TYR A 148 8.87 -2.46 6.28
CA TYR A 148 7.93 -1.40 6.55
C TYR A 148 6.66 -1.56 5.69
N PRO A 149 5.43 -1.33 6.22
CA PRO A 149 4.20 -1.61 5.47
C PRO A 149 4.11 -0.94 4.09
N LEU A 150 4.56 0.32 3.96
CA LEU A 150 4.54 1.00 2.66
C LEU A 150 5.63 0.48 1.70
N LYS A 151 6.75 -0.08 2.21
CA LYS A 151 7.72 -0.80 1.35
C LYS A 151 7.04 -2.00 0.70
N VAL A 152 6.27 -2.76 1.49
CA VAL A 152 5.56 -3.96 0.99
C VAL A 152 4.49 -3.57 -0.03
N LEU A 153 3.76 -2.47 0.20
CA LEU A 153 2.81 -1.94 -0.79
C LEU A 153 3.52 -1.51 -2.08
N GLU A 154 4.60 -0.74 -2.00
CA GLU A 154 5.35 -0.27 -3.16
C GLU A 154 5.89 -1.43 -3.99
N LEU A 155 6.53 -2.42 -3.34
CA LEU A 155 6.98 -3.65 -4.00
C LEU A 155 5.83 -4.39 -4.69
N ALA A 156 4.65 -4.47 -4.06
CA ALA A 156 3.49 -5.12 -4.65
C ALA A 156 3.00 -4.39 -5.91
N ILE A 157 3.03 -3.05 -5.90
CA ILE A 157 2.68 -2.25 -7.08
C ILE A 157 3.74 -2.42 -8.18
N GLU A 158 5.03 -2.47 -7.82
CA GLU A 158 6.14 -2.68 -8.77
C GLU A 158 6.03 -4.00 -9.55
N THR A 159 5.32 -5.01 -9.04
CA THR A 159 5.10 -6.26 -9.78
C THR A 159 4.18 -6.12 -10.99
N GLY A 160 3.44 -5.02 -11.12
CA GLY A 160 2.38 -4.89 -12.13
C GLY A 160 1.12 -5.71 -11.82
N ASN A 161 1.08 -6.47 -10.73
CA ASN A 161 -0.09 -7.26 -10.34
C ASN A 161 -1.03 -6.46 -9.42
N GLU A 162 -2.05 -5.86 -10.03
CA GLU A 162 -3.02 -5.03 -9.30
C GLU A 162 -3.80 -5.81 -8.24
N THR A 163 -4.08 -7.10 -8.44
CA THR A 163 -4.77 -7.93 -7.42
C THR A 163 -3.91 -8.15 -6.19
N CYS A 164 -2.59 -8.32 -6.39
CA CYS A 164 -1.62 -8.42 -5.30
C CYS A 164 -1.55 -7.11 -4.52
N ALA A 165 -1.42 -5.97 -5.22
CA ALA A 165 -1.41 -4.65 -4.60
C ALA A 165 -2.73 -4.35 -3.84
N ARG A 166 -3.90 -4.71 -4.40
CA ARG A 166 -5.20 -4.59 -3.71
C ARG A 166 -5.28 -5.46 -2.46
N ALA A 167 -4.73 -6.66 -2.48
CA ALA A 167 -4.69 -7.51 -1.29
C ALA A 167 -3.78 -6.90 -0.20
N VAL A 168 -2.62 -6.38 -0.57
CA VAL A 168 -1.67 -5.75 0.37
C VAL A 168 -2.23 -4.45 0.96
N ILE A 169 -2.84 -3.57 0.16
CA ILE A 169 -3.38 -2.29 0.66
C ILE A 169 -4.55 -2.50 1.62
N ALA A 170 -5.29 -3.61 1.52
CA ALA A 170 -6.34 -3.96 2.47
C ALA A 170 -5.81 -4.30 3.88
N ASN A 171 -4.49 -4.48 4.05
CA ASN A 171 -3.89 -4.74 5.36
C ASN A 171 -4.04 -3.53 6.29
N LYS A 172 -4.58 -3.75 7.50
CA LYS A 172 -4.81 -2.70 8.51
C LYS A 172 -3.57 -1.88 8.84
N ARG A 173 -2.37 -2.46 8.83
CA ARG A 173 -1.11 -1.74 9.08
C ARG A 173 -0.76 -0.80 7.93
N VAL A 174 -0.99 -1.25 6.70
CA VAL A 174 -0.80 -0.43 5.50
C VAL A 174 -1.81 0.72 5.51
N VAL A 175 -3.09 0.42 5.71
CA VAL A 175 -4.15 1.43 5.85
C VAL A 175 -3.81 2.46 6.93
N ASN A 176 -3.43 2.01 8.13
CA ASN A 176 -3.05 2.90 9.23
C ASN A 176 -1.86 3.81 8.89
N HIS A 177 -0.90 3.33 8.10
CA HIS A 177 0.24 4.13 7.66
C HIS A 177 -0.08 5.06 6.49
N LEU A 178 -1.19 4.83 5.79
CA LEU A 178 -1.72 5.73 4.77
C LEU A 178 -2.64 6.83 5.35
N GLN A 179 -3.18 6.66 6.55
CA GLN A 179 -4.09 7.64 7.17
C GLN A 179 -3.44 9.04 7.38
N PRO A 180 -4.22 10.12 7.25
CA PRO A 180 -3.76 11.49 7.54
C PRO A 180 -3.13 11.61 8.93
N GLY A 181 -2.10 12.46 9.07
CA GLY A 181 -1.34 12.67 10.31
C GLY A 181 -0.36 11.55 10.66
N LYS A 182 -0.66 10.28 10.34
CA LYS A 182 0.34 9.19 10.40
C LYS A 182 1.35 9.35 9.27
N THR A 183 0.89 9.61 8.06
CA THR A 183 1.73 9.88 6.89
C THR A 183 2.66 11.07 7.11
N GLU A 184 2.16 12.17 7.67
CA GLU A 184 2.97 13.36 7.98
C GLU A 184 4.11 13.04 8.96
N ARG A 185 3.79 12.30 10.03
CA ARG A 185 4.78 11.83 11.01
C ARG A 185 5.79 10.88 10.36
N LEU A 186 5.35 10.01 9.46
CA LEU A 186 6.22 9.11 8.71
C LEU A 186 7.15 9.88 7.78
N ASN A 187 6.64 10.91 7.09
CA ASN A 187 7.44 11.82 6.26
C ASN A 187 8.47 12.58 7.11
N LEU A 188 8.15 12.94 8.36
CA LEU A 188 9.14 13.52 9.30
C LEU A 188 10.24 12.52 9.70
N ILE A 189 9.87 11.28 10.05
CA ILE A 189 10.82 10.23 10.45
C ILE A 189 11.71 9.83 9.27
N ALA A 190 11.11 9.66 8.09
CA ALA A 190 11.78 9.40 6.83
C ALA A 190 12.89 10.45 6.56
N ARG A 191 12.54 11.74 6.68
CA ARG A 191 13.49 12.85 6.54
C ARG A 191 14.64 12.77 7.54
N TRP A 192 14.35 12.51 8.80
CA TRP A 192 15.40 12.39 9.82
C TRP A 192 16.33 11.21 9.53
N THR A 193 15.78 10.09 9.06
CA THR A 193 16.54 8.90 8.69
C THR A 193 17.43 9.17 7.47
N GLN A 194 16.94 9.87 6.45
CA GLN A 194 17.73 10.25 5.27
C GLN A 194 18.89 11.18 5.61
N ARG A 195 18.71 12.14 6.53
CA ARG A 195 19.82 13.00 6.98
C ARG A 195 20.97 12.20 7.59
N GLN A 196 20.65 11.07 8.23
CA GLN A 196 21.65 10.17 8.78
C GLN A 196 22.18 9.19 7.75
N THR A 197 21.38 8.81 6.76
CA THR A 197 21.73 7.80 5.76
C THR A 197 21.14 8.20 4.39
N PRO A 198 21.86 9.01 3.60
CA PRO A 198 21.31 9.62 2.39
C PRO A 198 20.97 8.60 1.29
N VAL A 199 21.57 7.42 1.32
CA VAL A 199 21.33 6.35 0.32
C VAL A 199 20.05 5.54 0.64
N LYS A 200 19.42 5.77 1.78
CA LYS A 200 18.28 4.94 2.21
C LYS A 200 17.00 5.35 1.49
N ARG A 201 16.51 4.47 0.62
CA ARG A 201 15.23 4.62 -0.09
C ARG A 201 14.08 4.90 0.89
N LEU A 202 13.27 5.90 0.56
CA LEU A 202 12.05 6.24 1.28
C LEU A 202 10.86 5.41 0.83
N PHE A 203 9.92 5.22 1.76
CA PHE A 203 8.64 4.57 1.50
C PHE A 203 7.52 5.41 2.09
N ASN A 204 6.78 6.14 1.25
CA ASN A 204 5.69 7.02 1.65
C ASN A 204 4.57 7.04 0.61
N VAL A 205 3.54 7.88 0.83
CA VAL A 205 2.41 8.02 -0.10
C VAL A 205 2.89 8.45 -1.48
N PHE A 206 3.87 9.35 -1.56
CA PHE A 206 4.40 9.85 -2.82
C PHE A 206 5.10 8.74 -3.63
N THR A 207 5.91 7.90 -3.00
CA THR A 207 6.57 6.79 -3.69
C THR A 207 5.56 5.74 -4.15
N CYS A 208 4.62 5.35 -3.29
CA CYS A 208 3.55 4.40 -3.64
C CYS A 208 2.68 4.91 -4.80
N VAL A 209 2.25 6.17 -4.77
CA VAL A 209 1.45 6.80 -5.84
C VAL A 209 2.27 6.94 -7.11
N GLY A 210 3.53 7.39 -7.04
CA GLY A 210 4.40 7.53 -8.20
C GLY A 210 4.60 6.19 -8.93
N VAL A 211 4.86 5.11 -8.17
CA VAL A 211 4.96 3.76 -8.71
C VAL A 211 3.61 3.29 -9.29
N ALA A 212 2.49 3.53 -8.61
CA ALA A 212 1.16 3.12 -9.11
C ALA A 212 0.81 3.81 -10.44
N LEU A 213 1.21 5.06 -10.62
CA LEU A 213 1.07 5.80 -11.87
C LEU A 213 1.96 5.22 -12.97
N HIS A 214 3.21 4.89 -12.64
CA HIS A 214 4.15 4.29 -13.59
C HIS A 214 3.64 2.93 -14.11
N TYR A 215 3.11 2.09 -13.23
CA TYR A 215 2.53 0.79 -13.57
C TYR A 215 1.06 0.85 -13.99
N LYS A 216 0.51 2.05 -14.26
CA LYS A 216 -0.86 2.27 -14.76
C LYS A 216 -1.95 1.60 -13.91
N MET A 217 -1.88 1.75 -12.59
CA MET A 217 -2.85 1.21 -11.62
C MET A 217 -3.75 2.31 -11.02
N PRO A 218 -4.70 2.88 -11.79
CA PRO A 218 -5.53 3.99 -11.31
C PRO A 218 -6.44 3.61 -10.14
N ASP A 219 -6.85 2.34 -10.01
CA ASP A 219 -7.66 1.92 -8.86
C ASP A 219 -6.86 1.91 -7.57
N ILE A 220 -5.57 1.54 -7.60
CA ILE A 220 -4.71 1.65 -6.42
C ILE A 220 -4.57 3.11 -6.01
N VAL A 221 -4.37 4.01 -6.97
CA VAL A 221 -4.33 5.46 -6.70
C VAL A 221 -5.65 5.95 -6.10
N ARG A 222 -6.79 5.47 -6.60
CA ARG A 222 -8.11 5.79 -6.04
C ARG A 222 -8.27 5.28 -4.60
N VAL A 223 -7.86 4.06 -4.30
CA VAL A 223 -7.92 3.52 -2.93
C VAL A 223 -7.02 4.33 -1.99
N ILE A 224 -5.82 4.71 -2.41
CA ILE A 224 -4.95 5.58 -1.60
C ILE A 224 -5.60 6.96 -1.41
N TYR A 225 -6.24 7.52 -2.44
CA TYR A 225 -6.97 8.78 -2.36
C TYR A 225 -8.14 8.71 -1.37
N ASP A 226 -8.94 7.65 -1.39
CA ASP A 226 -10.06 7.46 -0.46
C ASP A 226 -9.59 7.37 1.00
N LEU A 227 -8.36 6.88 1.23
CA LEU A 227 -7.74 6.82 2.56
C LEU A 227 -7.09 8.14 2.98
N ASN A 228 -6.45 8.85 2.04
CA ASN A 228 -5.74 10.11 2.32
C ASN A 228 -5.85 11.07 1.12
N PRO A 229 -6.94 11.84 1.04
CA PRO A 229 -7.20 12.70 -0.11
C PRO A 229 -6.15 13.80 -0.29
N GLU A 230 -5.68 14.40 0.80
CA GLU A 230 -4.76 15.54 0.76
C GLU A 230 -3.38 15.17 0.22
N GLU A 231 -2.71 14.19 0.83
CA GLU A 231 -1.38 13.78 0.38
C GLU A 231 -1.45 13.06 -0.97
N THR A 232 -2.52 12.31 -1.26
CA THR A 232 -2.63 11.63 -2.55
C THR A 232 -2.77 12.63 -3.69
N ARG A 233 -3.56 13.70 -3.52
CA ARG A 233 -3.66 14.76 -4.54
C ARG A 233 -2.33 15.43 -4.81
N GLN A 234 -1.59 15.75 -3.74
CA GLN A 234 -0.23 16.28 -3.83
C GLN A 234 0.70 15.33 -4.60
N ALA A 235 0.68 14.05 -4.21
CA ALA A 235 1.51 13.02 -4.82
C ALA A 235 1.20 12.80 -6.30
N VAL A 236 -0.09 12.72 -6.67
CA VAL A 236 -0.51 12.55 -8.06
C VAL A 236 -0.12 13.78 -8.89
N TRP A 237 -0.37 14.99 -8.40
CA TRP A 237 0.03 16.21 -9.10
C TRP A 237 1.54 16.26 -9.33
N TYR A 238 2.33 15.98 -8.29
CA TYR A 238 3.78 16.03 -8.35
C TYR A 238 4.36 14.98 -9.30
N ALA A 239 3.83 13.75 -9.27
CA ALA A 239 4.27 12.69 -10.18
C ALA A 239 3.98 13.03 -11.66
N ILE A 240 2.82 13.62 -11.95
CA ILE A 240 2.48 14.07 -13.30
C ILE A 240 3.38 15.23 -13.72
N TYR A 241 3.59 16.22 -12.86
CA TYR A 241 4.50 17.34 -13.12
C TYR A 241 5.90 16.84 -13.47
N LYS A 242 6.47 15.94 -12.65
CA LYS A 242 7.79 15.35 -12.85
C LYS A 242 7.89 14.57 -14.17
N SER A 243 6.87 13.78 -14.50
CA SER A 243 6.84 13.02 -15.77
C SER A 243 6.88 13.93 -17.00
N ARG A 244 6.24 15.11 -16.95
CA ARG A 244 6.30 16.11 -18.03
C ARG A 244 7.66 16.79 -18.13
N ALA A 245 8.27 17.10 -16.98
CA ALA A 245 9.55 17.80 -16.93
C ALA A 245 10.72 16.92 -17.42
N GLN A 246 10.67 15.61 -17.18
CA GLN A 246 11.82 14.74 -17.43
C GLN A 246 11.85 14.07 -18.82
N SER A 247 10.93 14.39 -19.74
CA SER A 247 10.83 13.79 -21.08
C SER A 247 10.77 12.25 -21.11
N PHE A 248 10.59 11.59 -19.95
CA PHE A 248 10.24 10.18 -19.89
C PHE A 248 8.85 10.05 -20.49
N GLY A 249 8.71 9.19 -21.50
CA GLY A 249 7.54 9.10 -22.38
C GLY A 249 6.20 9.35 -21.68
N GLN A 250 5.30 10.08 -22.37
CA GLN A 250 4.02 10.55 -21.84
C GLN A 250 3.39 9.51 -20.91
N LEU A 251 3.38 9.80 -19.61
CA LEU A 251 2.66 9.02 -18.63
C LEU A 251 1.19 9.02 -19.08
N MET A 252 0.68 7.88 -19.53
CA MET A 252 -0.74 7.76 -19.90
C MET A 252 -1.55 7.72 -18.61
N VAL A 253 -1.98 8.89 -18.16
CA VAL A 253 -2.76 9.09 -16.94
C VAL A 253 -4.24 8.90 -17.23
N SER A 254 -4.93 8.10 -16.41
CA SER A 254 -6.37 7.93 -16.53
C SER A 254 -7.12 9.26 -16.30
N PRO A 255 -8.30 9.47 -16.90
CA PRO A 255 -9.09 10.69 -16.67
C PRO A 255 -9.40 10.95 -15.18
N ALA A 256 -9.71 9.88 -14.43
CA ALA A 256 -9.97 9.96 -12.99
C ALA A 256 -8.74 10.45 -12.21
N THR A 257 -7.57 9.89 -12.51
CA THR A 257 -6.30 10.31 -11.90
C THR A 257 -5.94 11.75 -12.27
N LYS A 258 -6.20 12.16 -13.51
CA LYS A 258 -6.01 13.54 -13.96
C LYS A 258 -6.92 14.51 -13.19
N HIS A 259 -8.15 14.12 -12.92
CA HIS A 259 -9.07 14.89 -12.08
C HIS A 259 -8.53 15.06 -10.65
N ILE A 260 -8.01 13.99 -10.04
CA ILE A 260 -7.36 14.04 -8.71
C ILE A 260 -6.20 15.04 -8.73
N ALA A 261 -5.33 14.99 -9.74
CA ALA A 261 -4.21 15.91 -9.90
C ALA A 261 -4.67 17.38 -10.02
N ASN A 262 -5.66 17.63 -10.88
CA ASN A 262 -6.15 18.98 -11.15
C ASN A 262 -6.81 19.62 -9.92
N SER A 263 -7.44 18.80 -9.06
CA SER A 263 -8.04 19.28 -7.83
C SER A 263 -7.02 19.78 -6.79
N TYR A 264 -5.73 19.40 -6.89
CA TYR A 264 -4.71 19.82 -5.92
C TYR A 264 -4.48 21.33 -5.93
N LEU A 265 -4.09 21.89 -7.08
CA LEU A 265 -3.78 23.31 -7.18
C LEU A 265 -5.02 24.18 -6.95
N LEU A 266 -6.18 23.71 -7.40
CA LEU A 266 -7.46 24.41 -7.20
C LEU A 266 -7.83 24.52 -5.71
N ASP A 267 -7.70 23.45 -4.93
CA ASP A 267 -7.99 23.50 -3.49
C ASP A 267 -7.04 24.41 -2.72
N ARG A 268 -5.75 24.42 -3.10
CA ARG A 268 -4.73 25.31 -2.51
C ARG A 268 -5.13 26.78 -2.57
N ILE A 269 -5.80 27.18 -3.65
CA ILE A 269 -6.26 28.55 -3.86
C ILE A 269 -7.75 28.71 -3.63
N TRP A 270 -8.47 27.64 -3.25
CA TRP A 270 -9.93 27.68 -3.12
C TRP A 270 -10.39 28.66 -2.05
N SER A 271 -9.66 28.84 -0.95
CA SER A 271 -9.98 29.86 0.05
C SER A 271 -9.94 31.29 -0.51
N GLN A 272 -9.07 31.54 -1.49
CA GLN A 272 -8.94 32.83 -2.18
C GLN A 272 -9.94 32.96 -3.34
N LEU A 273 -10.07 31.89 -4.14
CA LEU A 273 -10.98 31.85 -5.28
C LEU A 273 -12.45 31.81 -4.87
N SER A 274 -12.81 31.11 -3.80
CA SER A 274 -14.21 30.96 -3.37
C SER A 274 -14.85 32.30 -3.05
N VAL A 275 -14.12 33.21 -2.39
CA VAL A 275 -14.59 34.57 -2.12
C VAL A 275 -14.79 35.35 -3.41
N ILE A 276 -13.83 35.27 -4.33
CA ILE A 276 -13.88 35.94 -5.63
C ILE A 276 -15.05 35.41 -6.48
N LEU A 277 -15.24 34.09 -6.53
CA LEU A 277 -16.34 33.44 -7.24
C LEU A 277 -17.70 33.74 -6.60
N LEU A 278 -17.79 33.79 -5.27
CA LEU A 278 -19.00 34.20 -4.54
C LEU A 278 -19.37 35.65 -4.85
N ILE A 279 -18.37 36.55 -4.88
CA ILE A 279 -18.58 37.94 -5.29
C ILE A 279 -19.06 37.99 -6.74
N ARG A 280 -18.45 37.22 -7.65
CA ARG A 280 -18.82 37.24 -9.08
C ARG A 280 -20.20 36.62 -9.37
N SER A 281 -20.62 35.63 -8.58
CA SER A 281 -21.92 34.94 -8.70
C SER A 281 -23.04 35.59 -7.87
N TRP A 282 -22.80 36.79 -7.33
CA TRP A 282 -23.69 37.46 -6.39
C TRP A 282 -25.11 37.65 -6.91
N GLU A 283 -25.29 38.00 -8.20
CA GLU A 283 -26.63 38.21 -8.76
C GLU A 283 -27.45 36.93 -8.82
N VAL A 284 -26.83 35.80 -9.17
CA VAL A 284 -27.50 34.50 -9.22
C VAL A 284 -27.92 34.07 -7.82
N LEU A 285 -27.03 34.28 -6.84
CA LEU A 285 -27.31 34.04 -5.43
C LEU A 285 -28.43 34.95 -4.90
N ALA A 286 -28.41 36.24 -5.24
CA ALA A 286 -29.42 37.22 -4.84
C ALA A 286 -30.81 36.92 -5.46
N ARG A 287 -30.84 36.39 -6.70
CA ARG A 287 -32.09 35.95 -7.36
C ARG A 287 -32.66 34.67 -6.73
N HIS A 288 -31.82 33.69 -6.37
CA HIS A 288 -32.24 32.44 -5.71
C HIS A 288 -32.65 32.62 -4.24
N GLU A 289 -32.18 33.66 -3.54
CA GLU A 289 -32.64 33.94 -2.17
C GLU A 289 -34.08 34.49 -2.11
N ARG A 290 -34.61 35.04 -3.22
CA ARG A 290 -36.00 35.52 -3.31
C ARG A 290 -37.03 34.39 -3.41
N THR A 291 -36.63 33.19 -3.81
CA THR A 291 -37.49 32.01 -3.93
C THR A 291 -37.51 31.12 -2.69
N CYS A 292 -36.66 31.40 -1.69
CA CYS A 292 -36.58 30.65 -0.43
C CYS A 292 -37.58 31.15 0.61
N SER A 293 -38.12 30.25 1.43
CA SER A 293 -39.07 30.60 2.49
C SER A 293 -38.45 31.54 3.53
N LEU A 294 -39.24 32.42 4.14
CA LEU A 294 -38.80 33.37 5.18
C LEU A 294 -38.02 32.67 6.32
N ARG A 295 -38.41 31.43 6.65
CA ARG A 295 -37.80 30.63 7.73
C ARG A 295 -36.41 30.11 7.37
N GLU A 296 -36.20 29.71 6.12
CA GLU A 296 -34.87 29.32 5.60
C GLU A 296 -33.95 30.53 5.45
N ARG A 297 -34.51 31.68 5.05
CA ARG A 297 -33.78 32.96 5.03
C ARG A 297 -33.28 33.32 6.43
N ILE A 298 -34.14 33.27 7.47
CA ILE A 298 -33.76 33.55 8.86
C ILE A 298 -32.72 32.55 9.40
N ARG A 299 -32.84 31.25 9.07
CA ARG A 299 -31.88 30.22 9.48
C ARG A 299 -30.49 30.43 8.84
N ARG A 300 -30.43 30.75 7.55
CA ARG A 300 -29.18 31.09 6.84
C ARG A 300 -28.58 32.41 7.33
N HIS A 301 -29.42 33.38 7.70
CA HIS A 301 -29.01 34.68 8.24
C HIS A 301 -28.33 34.58 9.62
N ARG A 302 -28.67 33.56 10.42
CA ARG A 302 -28.02 33.31 11.72
C ARG A 302 -26.66 32.59 11.62
N GLN A 303 -26.36 31.90 10.51
CA GLN A 303 -25.11 31.13 10.35
C GLN A 303 -23.98 31.92 9.68
N TYR A 304 -24.27 33.02 8.97
CA TYR A 304 -23.26 33.82 8.28
C TYR A 304 -23.50 35.32 8.55
N ARG A 305 -22.56 35.97 9.26
CA ARG A 305 -22.59 37.42 9.53
C ARG A 305 -22.84 38.22 8.24
N ARG A 306 -23.83 39.13 8.31
CA ARG A 306 -24.29 40.14 7.32
C ARG A 306 -23.44 40.29 6.04
N ARG A 307 -24.03 40.05 4.88
CA ARG A 307 -23.49 40.46 3.56
C ARG A 307 -24.14 41.78 3.13
N ASP A 308 -23.33 42.78 2.81
CA ASP A 308 -23.78 44.04 2.19
C ASP A 308 -23.75 43.87 0.67
N TRP A 309 -24.92 43.66 0.07
CA TRP A 309 -25.04 43.42 -1.37
C TRP A 309 -24.68 44.63 -2.22
N VAL A 310 -24.77 45.86 -1.68
CA VAL A 310 -24.36 47.08 -2.38
C VAL A 310 -22.83 47.14 -2.46
N ALA A 311 -22.15 46.81 -1.37
CA ALA A 311 -20.70 46.70 -1.35
C ALA A 311 -20.19 45.55 -2.25
N ILE A 312 -20.93 44.45 -2.36
CA ILE A 312 -20.60 43.33 -3.26
C ILE A 312 -20.80 43.74 -4.72
N ALA A 313 -21.92 44.38 -5.07
CA ALA A 313 -22.20 44.82 -6.44
C ALA A 313 -21.18 45.85 -6.93
N ALA A 314 -20.73 46.75 -6.05
CA ALA A 314 -19.69 47.74 -6.34
C ALA A 314 -18.26 47.17 -6.39
N ASN A 315 -18.09 45.88 -6.09
CA ASN A 315 -16.77 45.26 -6.06
C ASN A 315 -16.21 45.07 -7.49
N PRO A 316 -14.94 45.43 -7.77
CA PRO A 316 -14.36 45.30 -9.12
C PRO A 316 -14.46 43.91 -9.74
N TRP A 317 -14.51 42.84 -8.91
CA TRP A 317 -14.62 41.47 -9.39
C TRP A 317 -15.96 41.14 -10.05
N THR A 318 -17.01 41.93 -9.82
CA THR A 318 -18.34 41.72 -10.42
C THR A 318 -18.42 42.21 -11.87
N THR A 319 -17.58 43.17 -12.26
CA THR A 319 -17.63 43.84 -13.57
C THR A 319 -16.55 43.39 -14.54
N LEU A 320 -15.58 42.58 -14.08
CA LEU A 320 -14.52 42.04 -14.94
C LEU A 320 -15.07 41.09 -16.01
N SER A 321 -14.59 41.27 -17.25
CA SER A 321 -14.83 40.33 -18.34
C SER A 321 -14.26 38.95 -18.01
N SER A 322 -14.83 37.90 -18.59
CA SER A 322 -14.41 36.52 -18.32
C SER A 322 -12.97 36.24 -18.73
N ASP A 323 -12.47 36.90 -19.77
CA ASP A 323 -11.09 36.74 -20.24
C ASP A 323 -10.11 37.36 -19.25
N VAL A 324 -10.36 38.60 -18.81
CA VAL A 324 -9.51 39.28 -17.81
C VAL A 324 -9.56 38.54 -16.48
N PHE A 325 -10.74 38.07 -16.07
CA PHE A 325 -10.88 37.25 -14.88
C PHE A 325 -10.04 35.97 -14.94
N SER A 326 -10.06 35.27 -16.09
CA SER A 326 -9.30 34.04 -16.28
C SER A 326 -7.79 34.29 -16.21
N ILE A 327 -7.33 35.41 -16.78
CA ILE A 327 -5.93 35.86 -16.67
C ILE A 327 -5.58 36.14 -15.21
N VAL A 328 -6.41 36.87 -14.47
CA VAL A 328 -6.11 37.20 -13.06
C VAL A 328 -6.11 35.96 -12.17
N VAL A 329 -7.05 35.02 -12.38
CA VAL A 329 -7.07 33.73 -11.69
C VAL A 329 -5.81 32.91 -12.01
N SER A 330 -5.28 33.01 -13.23
CA SER A 330 -4.03 32.32 -13.60
C SER A 330 -2.82 32.82 -12.82
N PHE A 331 -2.80 34.08 -12.38
CA PHE A 331 -1.75 34.63 -11.50
C PHE A 331 -1.91 34.23 -10.03
N LEU A 332 -3.11 33.84 -9.60
CA LEU A 332 -3.36 33.34 -8.25
C LEU A 332 -2.85 31.91 -8.07
N LEU A 333 -2.73 31.14 -9.16
CA LEU A 333 -2.15 29.80 -9.11
C LEU A 333 -0.67 29.89 -8.68
N PRO A 334 -0.25 29.10 -7.68
CA PRO A 334 1.16 29.00 -7.32
C PRO A 334 1.99 28.60 -8.54
N SER A 335 3.21 29.15 -8.67
CA SER A 335 4.17 28.68 -9.66
C SER A 335 4.37 27.18 -9.51
N GLU A 336 4.08 26.41 -10.58
CA GLU A 336 4.21 24.96 -10.58
C GLU A 336 5.64 24.53 -10.23
N ALA A 337 6.65 25.23 -10.75
CA ALA A 337 8.05 24.96 -10.44
C ALA A 337 8.39 25.19 -8.95
N LYS A 338 7.85 26.25 -8.34
CA LYS A 338 8.05 26.54 -6.91
C LYS A 338 7.38 25.50 -6.03
N GLU A 339 6.17 25.07 -6.38
CA GLU A 339 5.48 23.98 -5.65
C GLU A 339 6.18 22.64 -5.85
N ALA A 340 6.63 22.33 -7.07
CA ALA A 340 7.41 21.14 -7.34
C ALA A 340 8.71 21.10 -6.55
N GLY A 341 9.40 22.24 -6.38
CA GLY A 341 10.59 22.33 -5.53
C GLY A 341 10.31 22.02 -4.06
N LYS A 342 9.15 22.42 -3.52
CA LYS A 342 8.73 22.05 -2.15
C LYS A 342 8.44 20.55 -2.04
N MET A 343 7.85 19.97 -3.08
CA MET A 343 7.49 18.55 -3.12
C MET A 343 8.69 17.64 -3.37
N ALA A 344 9.67 18.07 -4.18
CA ALA A 344 10.92 17.35 -4.38
C ALA A 344 11.61 17.07 -3.05
N PHE A 345 11.61 18.03 -2.13
CA PHE A 345 12.12 17.85 -0.78
C PHE A 345 11.42 16.74 0.05
N LEU A 346 10.21 16.33 -0.32
CA LEU A 346 9.45 15.26 0.34
C LEU A 346 9.64 13.87 -0.30
N VAL A 347 10.18 13.82 -1.52
CA VAL A 347 10.15 12.62 -2.38
C VAL A 347 11.53 12.23 -2.89
N GLU A 348 12.37 13.21 -3.20
CA GLU A 348 13.66 13.05 -3.84
C GLU A 348 14.74 13.44 -2.83
N TYR A 349 15.58 12.49 -2.41
CA TYR A 349 16.99 12.67 -2.02
C TYR A 349 17.59 11.31 -1.66
#